data_AF-A0A2H0SLJ4-F1
#
_entry.id   AF-A0A2H0SLJ4-F1
#
_cell.length_a   1.000
_cell.length_b   1.000
_cell.length_c   1.000
_cell.angle_alpha   90.00
_cell.angle_beta   90.00
_cell.angle_gamma   90.00
#
_symmetry.space_group_name_H-M   'P 1'
#
loop_
_entity.id
_entity.type
_entity.pdbx_description
1 polymer ?
#
loop_
_entity_poly.entity_id
_entity_poly.type
_entity_poly.pdbx_seq_one_letter_code
_entity_poly.pdbx_strand_id
1 'polypeptide(L)'
;MTSVPVPPSAAEMARTAAPQASPPTQQSRPTESEFFPGMNKPMPEEVIFEWIAPERPFKKHNRQFFTTIWMIALLLSLIFFFAGQLPLIAVVLAVVFMIYMLFTIPPGIVSHKITTYGFRVEGKLYYWEEMGRFWLTKKYGQDLLHIEVGRFPFQLTTLLSEELPENTMRLILSEILLEETPEPTAYEKMASWLHKKIPIDIES
;
A
#
# COMPACT_ATOMS: atom_id res chain seq x y z
N MET A 1 34.51 87.02 50.30
CA MET A 1 35.58 87.14 49.27
C MET A 1 34.97 86.65 47.98
N THR A 2 34.47 87.55 47.12
CA THR A 2 35.09 87.96 45.82
C THR A 2 35.34 86.73 44.92
N SER A 3 34.86 86.60 43.69
CA SER A 3 34.58 87.56 42.61
C SER A 3 33.82 86.85 41.45
N VAL A 4 32.74 87.44 40.91
CA VAL A 4 32.62 88.04 39.55
C VAL A 4 32.60 87.04 38.36
N PRO A 5 31.62 87.16 37.42
CA PRO A 5 31.44 86.28 36.25
C PRO A 5 32.21 86.75 34.99
N VAL A 6 32.48 85.82 34.05
CA VAL A 6 32.93 86.10 32.67
C VAL A 6 32.30 85.08 31.68
N PRO A 7 31.79 85.49 30.50
CA PRO A 7 31.00 84.66 29.57
C PRO A 7 31.82 84.22 28.30
N PRO A 8 31.15 83.75 27.23
CA PRO A 8 31.16 82.37 26.72
C PRO A 8 32.21 82.10 25.61
N SER A 9 32.55 80.84 25.33
CA SER A 9 33.37 80.50 24.15
C SER A 9 33.01 79.14 23.53
N ALA A 10 32.30 79.22 22.40
CA ALA A 10 32.57 78.54 21.13
C ALA A 10 32.98 77.04 21.09
N ALA A 11 32.54 76.23 22.06
CA ALA A 11 32.76 74.77 22.02
C ALA A 11 31.48 73.95 21.78
N GLU A 12 30.35 74.61 21.51
CA GLU A 12 29.02 73.99 21.44
C GLU A 12 28.37 74.16 20.04
N MET A 13 29.14 73.93 18.96
CA MET A 13 28.58 73.86 17.60
C MET A 13 29.18 72.76 16.70
N ALA A 14 30.00 71.85 17.23
CA ALA A 14 30.60 70.81 16.39
C ALA A 14 30.83 69.50 17.14
N ARG A 15 29.80 68.64 17.16
CA ARG A 15 29.89 67.17 17.22
C ARG A 15 28.48 66.59 17.05
N THR A 16 28.03 66.52 15.80
CA THR A 16 28.02 65.29 14.98
C THR A 16 26.88 64.37 15.37
N ALA A 17 25.82 64.47 14.57
CA ALA A 17 24.71 63.55 14.48
C ALA A 17 25.20 62.10 14.39
N ALA A 18 24.64 61.25 15.25
CA ALA A 18 24.79 59.81 15.18
C ALA A 18 24.27 59.28 13.83
N PRO A 19 25.01 58.44 13.10
CA PRO A 19 24.46 57.71 11.96
C PRO A 19 23.42 56.71 12.46
N GLN A 20 22.17 56.85 11.98
CA GLN A 20 21.13 55.85 12.12
C GLN A 20 21.63 54.51 11.56
N ALA A 21 21.78 53.52 12.43
CA ALA A 21 22.03 52.14 12.03
C ALA A 21 20.83 51.65 11.20
N SER A 22 21.08 51.35 9.93
CA SER A 22 20.12 50.70 9.04
C SER A 22 19.71 49.33 9.61
N PRO A 23 18.43 48.92 9.53
CA PRO A 23 18.01 47.57 9.93
C PRO A 23 18.75 46.51 9.11
N PRO A 24 19.07 45.34 9.69
CA PRO A 24 19.77 44.28 8.98
C PRO A 24 18.94 43.83 7.78
N THR A 25 19.59 43.92 6.63
CA THR A 25 19.14 43.46 5.31
C THR A 25 18.41 42.13 5.46
N GLN A 26 17.12 42.11 5.12
CA GLN A 26 16.43 40.87 4.77
C GLN A 26 17.31 40.16 3.75
N GLN A 27 17.99 39.10 4.20
CA GLN A 27 18.54 38.10 3.31
C GLN A 27 17.38 37.66 2.44
N SER A 28 17.43 38.14 1.21
CA SER A 28 16.62 37.73 0.09
C SER A 28 16.52 36.21 0.14
N ARG A 29 15.35 35.70 0.53
CA ARG A 29 14.94 34.38 0.05
C ARG A 29 15.06 34.50 -1.47
N PRO A 30 15.91 33.71 -2.14
CA PRO A 30 15.96 33.74 -3.58
C PRO A 30 14.53 33.56 -4.07
N THR A 31 14.04 34.50 -4.88
CA THR A 31 12.78 34.31 -5.58
C THR A 31 12.94 33.02 -6.36
N GLU A 32 12.27 31.97 -5.93
CA GLU A 32 12.45 30.56 -6.32
C GLU A 32 12.44 30.32 -7.85
N SER A 33 12.03 31.33 -8.63
CA SER A 33 12.00 31.38 -10.08
C SER A 33 13.30 31.79 -10.79
N GLU A 34 14.35 32.26 -10.11
CA GLU A 34 15.59 32.68 -10.80
C GLU A 34 16.38 31.51 -11.39
N PHE A 35 16.31 30.32 -10.78
CA PHE A 35 17.15 29.19 -11.18
C PHE A 35 16.63 28.43 -12.42
N PHE A 36 15.33 28.51 -12.72
CA PHE A 36 14.70 27.79 -13.82
C PHE A 36 13.59 28.63 -14.50
N PRO A 37 13.95 29.69 -15.24
CA PRO A 37 12.97 30.54 -15.91
C PRO A 37 12.17 29.75 -16.95
N GLY A 38 10.83 29.75 -16.82
CA GLY A 38 9.90 29.09 -17.75
C GLY A 38 9.57 27.64 -17.43
N MET A 39 10.08 27.06 -16.34
CA MET A 39 9.70 25.73 -15.89
C MET A 39 8.45 25.79 -15.01
N ASN A 40 7.36 25.14 -15.44
CA ASN A 40 6.19 24.95 -14.58
C ASN A 40 6.58 24.06 -13.39
N LYS A 41 6.17 24.44 -12.18
CA LYS A 41 6.36 23.59 -11.00
C LYS A 41 5.70 22.23 -11.27
N PRO A 42 6.38 21.09 -11.01
CA PRO A 42 5.72 19.80 -11.05
C PRO A 42 4.52 19.86 -10.08
N MET A 43 3.34 19.42 -10.53
CA MET A 43 2.18 19.33 -9.65
C MET A 43 2.55 18.44 -8.46
N PRO A 44 2.35 18.87 -7.21
CA PRO A 44 2.63 18.03 -6.06
C PRO A 44 1.75 16.78 -6.04
N GLU A 45 2.26 15.68 -5.48
CA GLU A 45 1.47 14.46 -5.28
C GLU A 45 0.28 14.75 -4.36
N GLU A 46 -0.94 14.61 -4.88
CA GLU A 46 -2.17 14.72 -4.13
C GLU A 46 -2.83 13.35 -4.03
N VAL A 47 -3.33 13.00 -2.84
CA VAL A 47 -4.05 11.75 -2.60
C VAL A 47 -5.50 11.96 -3.00
N ILE A 48 -5.91 11.30 -4.07
CA ILE A 48 -7.28 11.35 -4.59
C ILE A 48 -8.16 10.41 -3.75
N PHE A 49 -7.64 9.23 -3.41
CA PHE A 49 -8.40 8.23 -2.67
C PHE A 49 -7.48 7.34 -1.82
N GLU A 50 -7.94 6.92 -0.64
CA GLU A 50 -7.23 6.02 0.27
C GLU A 50 -8.18 4.98 0.86
N TRP A 51 -7.80 3.70 0.83
CA TRP A 51 -8.52 2.63 1.51
C TRP A 51 -7.55 1.61 2.10
N ILE A 52 -8.12 0.80 2.99
CA ILE A 52 -7.43 -0.27 3.66
C ILE A 52 -8.10 -1.57 3.24
N ALA A 53 -7.33 -2.52 2.69
CA ALA A 53 -7.84 -3.81 2.28
C ALA A 53 -6.88 -4.95 2.69
N PRO A 54 -7.36 -6.18 2.89
CA PRO A 54 -6.48 -7.32 3.11
C PRO A 54 -5.54 -7.54 1.91
N GLU A 55 -4.31 -8.01 2.17
CA GLU A 55 -3.31 -8.29 1.11
C GLU A 55 -3.79 -9.33 0.08
N ARG A 56 -4.70 -10.22 0.51
CA ARG A 56 -5.21 -11.33 -0.29
C ARG A 56 -6.66 -11.61 0.10
N PRO A 57 -7.50 -12.05 -0.86
CA PRO A 57 -8.83 -12.54 -0.55
C PRO A 57 -8.72 -13.66 0.49
N PHE A 58 -9.36 -13.47 1.65
CA PHE A 58 -9.24 -14.41 2.76
C PHE A 58 -10.60 -14.97 3.13
N LYS A 59 -10.80 -16.25 2.79
CA LYS A 59 -11.86 -17.06 3.35
C LYS A 59 -11.32 -17.69 4.64
N LYS A 60 -11.88 -17.32 5.80
CA LYS A 60 -11.55 -17.99 7.06
C LYS A 60 -11.99 -19.44 6.98
N HIS A 61 -11.06 -20.36 7.21
CA HIS A 61 -11.39 -21.77 7.19
C HIS A 61 -12.33 -22.11 8.36
N ASN A 62 -13.48 -22.75 8.08
CA ASN A 62 -14.48 -23.10 9.09
C ASN A 62 -13.98 -24.22 10.03
N ARG A 63 -14.53 -24.27 11.25
CA ARG A 63 -14.24 -25.32 12.26
C ARG A 63 -14.36 -26.73 11.71
N GLN A 64 -15.29 -26.96 10.79
CA GLN A 64 -15.54 -28.28 10.18
C GLN A 64 -14.29 -28.88 9.52
N PHE A 65 -13.46 -28.08 8.87
CA PHE A 65 -12.22 -28.57 8.25
C PHE A 65 -11.16 -28.99 9.25
N PHE A 66 -10.97 -28.19 10.30
CA PHE A 66 -10.06 -28.57 11.37
C PHE A 66 -10.54 -29.84 12.07
N THR A 67 -11.86 -30.02 12.21
CA THR A 67 -12.44 -31.28 12.70
C THR A 67 -12.16 -32.45 11.76
N THR A 68 -12.31 -32.28 10.44
CA THR A 68 -12.00 -33.33 9.45
C THR A 68 -10.52 -33.71 9.49
N ILE A 69 -9.61 -32.73 9.52
CA ILE A 69 -8.17 -32.98 9.64
C ILE A 69 -7.86 -33.72 10.95
N TRP A 70 -8.46 -33.29 12.06
CA TRP A 70 -8.30 -33.97 13.36
C TRP A 70 -8.82 -35.41 13.33
N MET A 71 -9.95 -35.66 12.67
CA MET A 71 -10.51 -37.02 12.52
C MET A 71 -9.57 -37.93 11.71
N ILE A 72 -9.03 -37.43 10.59
CA ILE A 72 -8.05 -38.17 9.79
C ILE A 72 -6.79 -38.44 10.61
N ALA A 73 -6.28 -37.44 11.32
CA ALA A 73 -5.10 -37.58 12.17
C ALA A 73 -5.29 -38.58 13.31
N LEU A 74 -6.47 -38.58 13.94
CA LEU A 74 -6.83 -39.53 14.99
C LEU A 74 -6.90 -40.95 14.42
N LEU A 75 -7.52 -41.13 13.25
CA LEU A 75 -7.60 -42.42 12.58
C LEU A 75 -6.20 -42.96 12.23
N LEU A 76 -5.33 -42.13 11.65
CA LEU A 76 -3.95 -42.50 11.33
C LEU A 76 -3.14 -42.82 12.60
N SER A 77 -3.30 -42.02 13.65
CA SER A 77 -2.64 -42.27 14.93
C SER A 77 -3.08 -43.59 15.55
N LEU A 78 -4.37 -43.95 15.44
CA LEU A 78 -4.89 -45.22 15.92
C LEU A 78 -4.30 -46.41 15.13
N ILE A 79 -4.19 -46.29 13.80
CA ILE A 79 -3.55 -47.30 12.96
C ILE A 79 -2.08 -47.50 13.35
N PHE A 80 -1.33 -46.41 13.55
CA PHE A 80 0.07 -46.48 13.97
C PHE A 80 0.26 -46.98 15.40
N PHE A 81 -0.70 -46.71 16.28
CA PHE A 81 -0.73 -47.27 17.62
C PHE A 81 -0.84 -48.80 17.59
N PHE A 82 -1.76 -49.35 16.78
CA PHE A 82 -1.86 -50.81 16.57
C PHE A 82 -0.64 -51.40 15.88
N ALA A 83 0.04 -50.64 15.01
CA ALA A 83 1.29 -51.05 14.39
C ALA A 83 2.49 -51.02 15.36
N GLY A 84 2.33 -50.53 16.60
CA GLY A 84 3.41 -50.38 17.58
C GLY A 84 4.39 -49.26 17.28
N GLN A 85 4.05 -48.34 16.36
CA GLN A 85 4.95 -47.30 15.86
C GLN A 85 4.67 -45.94 16.50
N LEU A 86 5.04 -45.80 17.78
CA LEU A 86 4.94 -44.52 18.51
C LEU A 86 5.61 -43.31 17.82
N PRO A 87 6.81 -43.40 17.20
CA PRO A 87 7.41 -42.23 16.55
C PRO A 87 6.59 -41.74 15.36
N LEU A 88 5.84 -42.62 14.69
CA LEU A 88 5.03 -42.25 13.52
C LEU A 88 3.80 -41.42 13.91
N ILE A 89 3.25 -41.65 15.10
CA ILE A 89 2.19 -40.82 15.70
C ILE A 89 2.69 -39.39 15.92
N ALA A 90 3.93 -39.23 16.40
CA ALA A 90 4.51 -37.91 16.60
C ALA A 90 4.67 -37.13 15.27
N VAL A 91 5.02 -37.82 14.18
CA VAL A 91 5.09 -37.22 12.84
C VAL A 91 3.71 -36.73 12.38
N VAL A 92 2.65 -37.53 12.58
CA VAL A 92 1.27 -37.12 12.26
C VAL A 92 0.89 -35.85 13.02
N LEU A 93 1.16 -35.81 14.33
CA LEU A 93 0.88 -34.63 15.16
C LEU A 93 1.65 -33.39 14.69
N ALA A 94 2.92 -33.55 14.30
CA ALA A 94 3.72 -32.45 13.77
C ALA A 94 3.14 -31.89 12.45
N VAL A 95 2.68 -32.75 11.54
CA VAL A 95 2.04 -32.34 10.29
C VAL A 95 0.72 -31.59 10.57
N VAL A 96 -0.12 -32.11 11.46
CA VAL A 96 -1.37 -31.45 11.86
C VAL A 96 -1.10 -30.07 12.46
N PHE A 97 -0.10 -29.98 13.33
CA PHE A 97 0.31 -28.70 13.93
C PHE A 97 0.81 -27.71 12.87
N MET A 98 1.60 -28.17 11.90
CA MET A 98 2.08 -27.32 10.80
C MET A 98 0.93 -26.79 9.94
N ILE A 99 -0.02 -27.66 9.59
CA ILE A 99 -1.24 -27.27 8.87
C ILE A 99 -2.00 -26.22 9.70
N TYR A 100 -2.19 -26.46 10.99
CA TYR A 100 -2.87 -25.52 11.88
C TYR A 100 -2.21 -24.14 11.90
N MET A 101 -0.88 -24.07 12.02
CA MET A 101 -0.14 -22.80 11.97
C MET A 101 -0.34 -22.08 10.64
N LEU A 102 -0.26 -22.79 9.52
CA LEU A 102 -0.39 -22.20 8.19
C LEU A 102 -1.76 -21.56 7.95
N PHE A 103 -2.83 -22.17 8.46
CA PHE A 103 -4.20 -21.68 8.29
C PHE A 103 -4.65 -20.69 9.37
N THR A 104 -3.94 -20.59 10.50
CA THR A 104 -4.32 -19.70 11.61
C THR A 104 -3.77 -18.27 11.44
N ILE A 105 -2.75 -18.07 10.60
CA ILE A 105 -2.18 -16.75 10.36
C ILE A 105 -3.10 -15.97 9.40
N PRO A 106 -3.81 -14.93 9.88
CA PRO A 106 -4.63 -14.09 9.01
C PRO A 106 -3.73 -13.31 8.05
N PRO A 107 -4.25 -12.88 6.89
CA PRO A 107 -3.50 -12.03 6.00
C PRO A 107 -3.16 -10.69 6.63
N GLY A 108 -2.05 -10.11 6.17
CA GLY A 108 -1.73 -8.71 6.43
C GLY A 108 -2.82 -7.77 5.90
N ILE A 109 -2.89 -6.58 6.51
CA ILE A 109 -3.73 -5.47 6.06
C ILE A 109 -2.84 -4.49 5.30
N VAL A 110 -3.28 -4.06 4.12
CA VAL A 110 -2.54 -3.20 3.21
C VAL A 110 -3.27 -1.88 3.00
N SER A 111 -2.55 -0.77 3.09
CA SER A 111 -3.05 0.55 2.70
C SER A 111 -2.82 0.78 1.21
N HIS A 112 -3.88 1.13 0.50
CA HIS A 112 -3.88 1.49 -0.91
C HIS A 112 -4.24 2.97 -1.05
N LYS A 113 -3.48 3.71 -1.87
CA LYS A 113 -3.77 5.11 -2.19
C LYS A 113 -3.71 5.34 -3.68
N ILE A 114 -4.72 5.97 -4.24
CA ILE A 114 -4.68 6.53 -5.59
C ILE A 114 -4.24 7.98 -5.48
N THR A 115 -3.21 8.33 -6.23
CA THR A 115 -2.60 9.66 -6.23
C THR A 115 -2.52 10.19 -7.66
N THR A 116 -2.31 11.50 -7.81
CA THR A 116 -2.12 12.11 -9.13
C THR A 116 -0.96 11.49 -9.91
N TYR A 117 0.06 10.96 -9.22
CA TYR A 117 1.24 10.34 -9.83
C TYR A 117 1.02 8.86 -10.20
N GLY A 118 0.08 8.19 -9.55
CA GLY A 118 -0.09 6.76 -9.70
C GLY A 118 -0.74 6.09 -8.50
N PHE A 119 -0.50 4.80 -8.39
CA PHE A 119 -1.09 3.92 -7.40
C PHE A 119 -0.05 3.56 -6.34
N ARG A 120 -0.33 3.86 -5.08
CA ARG A 120 0.57 3.61 -3.96
C ARG A 120 0.07 2.41 -3.14
N VAL A 121 0.89 1.37 -3.03
CA VAL A 121 0.59 0.15 -2.25
C VAL A 121 1.71 -0.11 -1.27
N GLU A 122 1.39 -0.26 0.03
CA GLU A 122 2.38 -0.49 1.08
C GLU A 122 3.56 0.51 1.03
N GLY A 123 3.27 1.77 0.67
CA GLY A 123 4.28 2.82 0.55
C GLY A 123 5.09 2.81 -0.76
N LYS A 124 4.96 1.79 -1.62
CA LYS A 124 5.55 1.76 -2.97
C LYS A 124 4.63 2.48 -3.95
N LEU A 125 5.17 3.47 -4.65
CA LEU A 125 4.47 4.16 -5.73
C LEU A 125 4.70 3.42 -7.05
N TYR A 126 3.60 3.13 -7.74
CA TYR A 126 3.57 2.64 -9.11
C TYR A 126 3.07 3.80 -9.96
N TYR A 127 3.86 4.23 -10.95
CA TYR A 127 3.47 5.36 -11.79
C TYR A 127 2.44 4.93 -12.83
N TRP A 128 1.57 5.85 -13.27
CA TRP A 128 0.61 5.57 -14.33
C TRP A 128 1.27 5.04 -15.61
N GLU A 129 2.47 5.54 -15.94
CA GLU A 129 3.25 5.11 -17.10
C GLU A 129 3.72 3.64 -17.03
N GLU A 130 3.82 3.09 -15.82
CA GLU A 130 4.19 1.69 -15.61
C GLU A 130 2.98 0.75 -15.66
N MET A 131 1.76 1.30 -15.68
CA MET A 131 0.53 0.53 -15.67
C MET A 131 -0.01 0.34 -17.07
N GLY A 132 -0.48 -0.87 -17.34
CA GLY A 132 -1.11 -1.22 -18.61
C GLY A 132 -2.61 -1.34 -18.46
N ARG A 133 -3.08 -2.58 -18.59
CA ARG A 133 -4.49 -2.93 -18.57
C ARG A 133 -4.98 -3.16 -17.15
N PHE A 134 -6.27 -2.95 -16.95
CA PHE A 134 -6.92 -3.34 -15.71
C PHE A 134 -8.15 -4.21 -16.00
N TRP A 135 -8.51 -5.03 -15.01
CA TRP A 135 -9.76 -5.78 -15.05
C TRP A 135 -10.24 -6.09 -13.64
N LEU A 136 -11.53 -6.33 -13.52
CA LEU A 136 -12.19 -6.65 -12.27
C LEU A 136 -12.59 -8.13 -12.26
N THR A 137 -12.30 -8.83 -11.17
CA THR A 137 -12.76 -10.22 -10.97
C THR A 137 -13.41 -10.36 -9.60
N LYS A 138 -14.19 -11.43 -9.41
CA LYS A 138 -14.83 -11.73 -8.13
C LYS A 138 -14.31 -13.07 -7.62
N LYS A 139 -13.78 -13.11 -6.39
CA LYS A 139 -13.30 -14.34 -5.74
C LYS A 139 -13.76 -14.37 -4.30
N TYR A 140 -14.36 -15.49 -3.87
CA TYR A 140 -14.93 -15.64 -2.51
C TYR A 140 -15.93 -14.54 -2.11
N GLY A 141 -16.67 -13.99 -3.08
CA GLY A 141 -17.64 -12.91 -2.85
C GLY A 141 -17.03 -11.51 -2.72
N GLN A 142 -15.70 -11.38 -2.79
CA GLN A 142 -14.99 -10.10 -2.75
C GLN A 142 -14.61 -9.66 -4.18
N ASP A 143 -14.64 -8.35 -4.42
CA ASP A 143 -14.28 -7.76 -5.71
C ASP A 143 -12.78 -7.46 -5.71
N LEU A 144 -12.09 -7.98 -6.72
CA LEU A 144 -10.65 -7.83 -6.95
C LEU A 144 -10.43 -6.93 -8.15
N LEU A 145 -9.54 -5.97 -7.99
CA LEU A 145 -8.99 -5.18 -9.08
C LEU A 145 -7.60 -5.69 -9.40
N HIS A 146 -7.39 -5.98 -10.67
CA HIS A 146 -6.11 -6.34 -11.22
C HIS A 146 -5.61 -5.23 -12.13
N ILE A 147 -4.35 -4.86 -11.98
CA ILE A 147 -3.66 -3.88 -12.82
C ILE A 147 -2.37 -4.52 -13.32
N GLU A 148 -2.16 -4.54 -14.63
CA GLU A 148 -0.91 -4.97 -15.26
C GLU A 148 0.17 -3.91 -15.01
N VAL A 149 1.38 -4.33 -14.64
CA VAL A 149 2.50 -3.43 -14.34
C VAL A 149 3.75 -3.87 -15.08
N GLY A 150 4.54 -2.93 -15.58
CA GLY A 150 5.78 -3.22 -16.32
C GLY A 150 6.92 -3.80 -15.46
N ARG A 151 6.74 -3.92 -14.14
CA ARG A 151 7.74 -4.40 -13.18
C ARG A 151 7.25 -5.65 -12.44
N PHE A 152 8.17 -6.54 -12.09
CA PHE A 152 7.87 -7.73 -11.27
C PHE A 152 7.11 -7.33 -9.98
N PRO A 153 5.96 -7.95 -9.66
CA PRO A 153 5.42 -9.22 -10.16
C PRO A 153 4.51 -9.16 -11.41
N PHE A 154 4.60 -8.11 -12.24
CA PHE A 154 3.87 -7.87 -13.49
C PHE A 154 2.35 -7.68 -13.37
N GLN A 155 1.78 -7.98 -12.21
CA GLN A 155 0.39 -7.74 -11.88
C GLN A 155 0.28 -7.24 -10.45
N LEU A 156 -0.52 -6.21 -10.25
CA LEU A 156 -0.94 -5.73 -8.96
C LEU A 156 -2.39 -6.16 -8.74
N THR A 157 -2.63 -6.95 -7.70
CA THR A 157 -3.99 -7.35 -7.32
C THR A 157 -4.33 -6.69 -6.01
N THR A 158 -5.43 -5.95 -5.98
CA THR A 158 -5.94 -5.28 -4.78
C THR A 158 -7.39 -5.67 -4.55
N LEU A 159 -7.76 -5.81 -3.29
CA LEU A 159 -9.15 -5.94 -2.89
C LEU A 159 -9.81 -4.56 -2.92
N LEU A 160 -11.03 -4.49 -3.45
CA LEU A 160 -11.88 -3.31 -3.29
C LEU A 160 -12.53 -3.37 -1.91
N SER A 161 -12.47 -2.25 -1.18
CA SER A 161 -13.25 -2.07 0.04
C SER A 161 -14.70 -1.76 -0.32
N GLU A 162 -15.64 -2.05 0.58
CA GLU A 162 -17.05 -1.65 0.42
C GLU A 162 -17.23 -0.12 0.25
N GLU A 163 -16.24 0.65 0.72
CA GLU A 163 -16.16 2.11 0.57
C GLU A 163 -15.96 2.56 -0.89
N LEU A 164 -15.46 1.68 -1.75
CA LEU A 164 -15.23 1.90 -3.19
C LEU A 164 -16.03 0.88 -4.01
N PRO A 165 -17.23 1.25 -4.47
CA PRO A 165 -17.98 0.40 -5.38
C PRO A 165 -17.16 0.13 -6.66
N GLU A 166 -17.25 -1.11 -7.16
CA GLU A 166 -16.64 -1.54 -8.43
C GLU A 166 -16.88 -0.53 -9.57
N ASN A 167 -18.10 -0.01 -9.68
CA ASN A 167 -18.49 0.90 -10.75
C ASN A 167 -17.72 2.23 -10.71
N THR A 168 -17.46 2.77 -9.52
CA THR A 168 -16.70 4.02 -9.35
C THR A 168 -15.24 3.79 -9.70
N MET A 169 -14.66 2.68 -9.23
CA MET A 169 -13.28 2.31 -9.56
C MET A 169 -13.10 2.08 -11.07
N ARG A 170 -14.06 1.37 -11.70
CA ARG A 170 -14.09 1.17 -13.15
C ARG A 170 -14.09 2.50 -13.90
N LEU A 171 -14.93 3.46 -13.47
CA LEU A 171 -15.00 4.77 -14.11
C LEU A 171 -13.66 5.52 -14.03
N ILE A 172 -13.09 5.63 -12.83
CA ILE A 172 -11.82 6.34 -12.59
C ILE A 172 -10.67 5.70 -13.38
N LEU A 173 -10.57 4.37 -13.37
CA LEU A 173 -9.48 3.68 -14.05
C LEU A 173 -9.68 3.66 -15.56
N SER A 174 -10.92 3.60 -16.06
CA SER A 174 -11.19 3.62 -17.51
C SER A 174 -10.79 4.94 -18.19
N GLU A 175 -10.66 6.04 -17.43
CA GLU A 175 -10.15 7.31 -17.94
C GLU A 175 -8.63 7.27 -18.19
N ILE A 176 -7.91 6.40 -17.48
CA ILE A 176 -6.43 6.40 -17.44
C ILE A 176 -5.85 5.12 -18.06
N LEU A 177 -6.51 3.97 -17.87
CA LEU A 177 -6.07 2.63 -18.27
C LEU A 177 -7.13 1.96 -19.17
N LEU A 178 -6.69 0.98 -19.96
CA LEU A 178 -7.57 0.15 -20.79
C LEU A 178 -8.20 -0.99 -19.96
N GLU A 179 -9.52 -1.12 -19.99
CA GLU A 179 -10.22 -2.27 -19.40
C GLU A 179 -10.14 -3.47 -20.36
N GLU A 180 -9.24 -4.42 -20.08
CA GLU A 180 -9.10 -5.64 -20.86
C GLU A 180 -8.70 -6.80 -19.94
N THR A 181 -9.54 -7.85 -19.92
CA THR A 181 -9.21 -9.11 -19.25
C THR A 181 -8.23 -9.90 -20.12
N PRO A 182 -7.09 -10.36 -19.59
CA PRO A 182 -6.16 -11.18 -20.36
C PRO A 182 -6.85 -12.48 -20.81
N GLU A 183 -6.57 -12.89 -22.06
CA GLU A 183 -7.11 -14.15 -22.57
C GLU A 183 -6.57 -15.33 -21.74
N PRO A 184 -7.44 -16.28 -21.34
CA PRO A 184 -7.00 -17.43 -20.59
C PRO A 184 -6.02 -18.26 -21.41
N THR A 185 -4.86 -18.51 -20.83
CA THR A 185 -3.81 -19.35 -21.41
C THR A 185 -4.32 -20.78 -21.65
N ALA A 186 -3.67 -21.53 -22.54
CA ALA A 186 -4.04 -22.93 -22.81
C ALA A 186 -4.08 -23.78 -21.53
N TYR A 187 -3.14 -23.53 -20.60
CA TYR A 187 -3.08 -24.19 -19.30
C TYR A 187 -4.28 -23.84 -18.40
N GLU A 188 -4.72 -22.57 -18.36
CA GLU A 188 -5.89 -22.15 -17.61
C GLU A 188 -7.19 -22.75 -18.16
N LYS A 189 -7.29 -22.89 -19.50
CA LYS A 189 -8.41 -23.59 -20.14
C LYS A 189 -8.47 -25.06 -19.70
N MET A 190 -7.31 -25.73 -19.62
CA MET A 190 -7.22 -27.11 -19.12
C MET A 190 -7.56 -27.21 -17.62
N ALA A 191 -7.07 -26.29 -16.80
CA ALA A 191 -7.38 -26.23 -15.38
C ALA A 191 -8.88 -26.00 -15.14
N SER A 192 -9.48 -25.07 -15.88
CA SER A 192 -10.93 -24.79 -15.83
C SER A 192 -11.77 -26.00 -16.25
N TRP A 193 -11.35 -26.70 -17.31
CA TRP A 193 -11.97 -27.96 -17.72
C TRP A 193 -11.89 -29.04 -16.62
N LEU A 194 -10.73 -29.15 -15.96
CA LEU A 194 -10.51 -30.13 -14.90
C LEU A 194 -11.38 -29.82 -13.68
N HIS A 195 -11.40 -28.56 -13.24
CA HIS A 195 -12.25 -28.07 -12.16
C HIS A 195 -13.73 -28.32 -12.46
N LYS A 196 -14.18 -28.12 -13.71
CA LYS A 196 -15.57 -28.37 -14.10
C LYS A 196 -15.96 -29.85 -14.05
N LYS A 197 -15.01 -30.76 -14.28
CA LYS A 197 -15.26 -32.21 -14.31
C LYS A 197 -15.07 -32.90 -12.98
N ILE A 198 -14.20 -32.38 -12.12
CA ILE A 198 -14.01 -32.91 -10.78
C ILE A 198 -14.64 -31.91 -9.81
N PRO A 199 -15.84 -32.21 -9.26
CA PRO A 199 -16.45 -31.40 -8.21
C PRO A 199 -15.65 -31.64 -6.92
N ILE A 200 -14.45 -31.07 -6.84
CA ILE A 200 -13.78 -30.87 -5.58
C ILE A 200 -14.32 -29.54 -5.08
N ASP A 201 -15.43 -29.60 -4.35
CA ASP A 201 -15.94 -28.46 -3.57
C ASP A 201 -14.95 -28.17 -2.42
N ILE A 202 -13.78 -27.64 -2.78
CA ILE A 202 -12.87 -26.95 -1.85
C ILE A 202 -13.52 -25.62 -1.40
N GLU A 203 -14.68 -25.27 -1.95
CA GLU A 203 -15.44 -24.06 -1.64
C GLU A 203 -16.47 -24.20 -0.52
N SER A 204 -16.55 -25.34 0.20
CA SER A 204 -17.37 -25.42 1.42
C SER A 204 -16.77 -24.62 2.58
#